data_AF-A0A7S0Z0H4-F1
#
_entry.id   AF-A0A7S0Z0H4-F1
#
_cell.length_a   1.000
_cell.length_b   1.000
_cell.length_c   1.000
_cell.angle_alpha   90.00
_cell.angle_beta   90.00
_cell.angle_gamma   90.00
#
_symmetry.space_group_name_H-M   'P 1'
#
loop_
_entity.id
_entity.type
_entity.pdbx_description
1 polymer ?
#
loop_
_entity_poly.entity_id
_entity_poly.type
_entity_poly.pdbx_seq_one_letter_code
_entity_poly.pdbx_strand_id
1 'polypeptide(L)'
;VPFALQSPVERQEFDSLFDASGRIRDLDMLRRRAYFGGLSPGVRREGWKWLMGCSPPASTASDRRALFEEKRAEYLQLQGQWASIGPAQEARFAKFRDRKHRIEKDVVRTDRQQPIFAEEGGEGLAALRRVLLTYAFYNFDLSYCQGMSDLAAPLLVVMEDEVEAFWGFQRMMDRVEGNFHKDQIGMHTQLQRLDELCRVCEPDLHEYLAKADCSNFFFCFRWLLILYKREFWLGDVLRVWEALLSGVRGPEMHLFIAVGILGRHKHAIMGQKMGFDDILKFVNGLASSMDWREVLGDGDAACVRYRQMSI
;
A
#
# COMPACT_ATOMS: atom_id res chain seq x y z
N VAL A 1 -0.44 19.83 -14.77
CA VAL A 1 -1.18 18.88 -15.62
C VAL A 1 -2.38 18.38 -14.83
N PRO A 2 -3.61 18.64 -15.29
CA PRO A 2 -4.84 18.09 -14.69
C PRO A 2 -4.86 16.56 -14.77
N PHE A 3 -5.53 15.89 -13.84
CA PHE A 3 -5.74 14.45 -13.94
C PHE A 3 -6.57 14.14 -15.19
N ALA A 4 -5.99 13.39 -16.12
CA ALA A 4 -6.68 12.85 -17.27
C ALA A 4 -6.30 11.37 -17.36
N LEU A 5 -7.29 10.50 -17.21
CA LEU A 5 -7.06 9.07 -17.21
C LEU A 5 -6.58 8.63 -18.60
N GLN A 6 -5.48 7.88 -18.63
CA GLN A 6 -4.89 7.33 -19.85
C GLN A 6 -5.12 5.83 -19.92
N SER A 7 -4.87 5.24 -21.09
CA SER A 7 -4.82 3.78 -21.21
C SER A 7 -3.63 3.21 -20.41
N PRO A 8 -3.76 1.99 -19.87
CA PRO A 8 -2.66 1.29 -19.23
C PRO A 8 -1.43 1.17 -20.11
N VAL A 9 -0.27 1.17 -19.47
CA VAL A 9 1.00 0.84 -20.13
C VAL A 9 0.95 -0.62 -20.56
N GLU A 10 0.94 -0.84 -21.87
CA GLU A 10 1.03 -2.17 -22.46
C GLU A 10 2.48 -2.58 -22.71
N ARG A 11 2.69 -3.88 -22.97
CA ARG A 11 4.02 -4.48 -23.19
C ARG A 11 4.89 -3.70 -24.16
N GLN A 12 4.34 -3.35 -25.33
CA GLN A 12 5.07 -2.63 -26.37
C GLN A 12 5.59 -1.28 -25.90
N GLU A 13 4.75 -0.51 -25.20
CA GLU A 13 5.15 0.78 -24.65
C GLU A 13 6.19 0.60 -23.56
N PHE A 14 5.98 -0.33 -22.64
CA PHE A 14 6.92 -0.59 -21.56
C PHE A 14 8.30 -0.99 -22.10
N ASP A 15 8.37 -1.91 -23.08
CA ASP A 15 9.63 -2.32 -23.72
C ASP A 15 10.37 -1.16 -24.38
N SER A 16 9.65 -0.19 -24.94
CA SER A 16 10.25 0.98 -25.59
C SER A 16 11.01 1.90 -24.63
N LEU A 17 10.72 1.79 -23.32
CA LEU A 17 11.40 2.55 -22.26
C LEU A 17 12.80 1.99 -21.95
N PHE A 18 13.19 0.85 -22.52
CA PHE A 18 14.47 0.21 -22.23
C PHE A 18 15.43 0.23 -23.42
N ASP A 19 16.73 0.16 -23.14
CA ASP A 19 17.74 -0.12 -24.16
C ASP A 19 17.97 -1.62 -24.37
N ALA A 20 18.83 -1.98 -25.33
CA ALA A 20 19.15 -3.37 -25.66
C ALA A 20 19.82 -4.15 -24.51
N SER A 21 20.39 -3.46 -23.52
CA SER A 21 20.97 -4.07 -22.31
C SER A 21 19.95 -4.21 -21.17
N GLY A 22 18.74 -3.70 -21.36
CA GLY A 22 17.66 -3.69 -20.37
C GLY A 22 17.77 -2.56 -19.35
N ARG A 23 18.53 -1.49 -19.62
CA ARG A 23 18.54 -0.27 -18.78
C ARG A 23 17.32 0.59 -19.10
N ILE A 24 16.70 1.15 -18.08
CA ILE A 24 15.57 2.07 -18.29
C ILE A 24 16.10 3.42 -18.76
N ARG A 25 15.58 3.92 -19.88
CA ARG A 25 15.96 5.21 -20.48
C ARG A 25 15.21 6.37 -19.82
N ASP A 26 13.96 6.13 -19.44
CA ASP A 26 13.07 7.17 -18.91
C ASP A 26 12.16 6.61 -17.80
N LEU A 27 12.69 6.57 -16.57
CA LEU A 27 11.93 6.15 -15.39
C LEU A 27 10.82 7.14 -15.02
N ASP A 28 11.02 8.43 -15.31
CA ASP A 28 10.01 9.44 -15.00
C ASP A 28 8.80 9.32 -15.94
N MET A 29 9.01 8.92 -17.20
CA MET A 29 7.93 8.53 -18.10
C MET A 29 7.17 7.32 -17.56
N LEU A 30 7.86 6.26 -17.12
CA LEU A 30 7.19 5.10 -16.53
C LEU A 30 6.33 5.51 -15.32
N ARG A 31 6.87 6.34 -14.42
CA ARG A 31 6.14 6.85 -13.26
C ARG A 31 4.91 7.65 -13.67
N ARG A 32 5.04 8.57 -14.62
CA ARG A 32 3.92 9.37 -15.13
C ARG A 32 2.85 8.50 -15.77
N ARG A 33 3.24 7.55 -16.61
CA ARG A 33 2.30 6.64 -17.27
C ARG A 33 1.62 5.70 -16.28
N ALA A 34 2.34 5.19 -15.28
CA ALA A 34 1.74 4.43 -14.19
C ALA A 34 0.76 5.27 -13.36
N TYR A 35 1.05 6.56 -13.13
CA TYR A 35 0.15 7.43 -12.38
C TYR A 35 -1.16 7.72 -13.11
N PHE A 36 -1.11 8.10 -14.39
CA PHE A 36 -2.29 8.51 -15.15
C PHE A 36 -3.01 7.34 -15.84
N GLY A 37 -2.29 6.29 -16.19
CA GLY A 37 -2.81 5.15 -16.93
C GLY A 37 -2.66 3.81 -16.23
N GLY A 38 -1.88 3.71 -15.15
CA GLY A 38 -1.49 2.45 -14.51
C GLY A 38 -0.83 1.44 -15.47
N LEU A 39 -0.69 0.20 -15.03
CA LEU A 39 -0.02 -0.86 -15.80
C LEU A 39 -1.01 -1.94 -16.21
N SER A 40 -0.82 -2.55 -17.38
CA SER A 40 -1.59 -3.73 -17.77
C SER A 40 -1.09 -4.98 -17.03
N PRO A 41 -1.92 -6.04 -16.88
CA PRO A 41 -1.52 -7.25 -16.15
C PRO A 41 -0.20 -7.87 -16.63
N GLY A 42 0.05 -7.86 -17.94
CA GLY A 42 1.28 -8.44 -18.54
C GLY A 42 2.57 -7.65 -18.28
N VAL A 43 2.47 -6.43 -17.73
CA VAL A 43 3.62 -5.57 -17.38
C VAL A 43 3.73 -5.34 -15.89
N ARG A 44 2.64 -5.52 -15.13
CA ARG A 44 2.51 -5.09 -13.73
C ARG A 44 3.66 -5.58 -12.83
N ARG A 45 3.99 -6.87 -12.91
CA ARG A 45 5.08 -7.47 -12.12
C ARG A 45 6.41 -6.76 -12.34
N GLU A 46 6.79 -6.51 -13.59
CA GLU A 46 8.03 -5.81 -13.92
C GLU A 46 7.98 -4.33 -13.59
N GLY A 47 6.86 -3.66 -13.91
CA GLY A 47 6.68 -2.24 -13.61
C GLY A 47 6.72 -1.95 -12.11
N TRP A 48 6.12 -2.80 -11.27
CA TRP A 48 6.15 -2.64 -9.82
C TRP A 48 7.56 -2.66 -9.25
N LYS A 49 8.45 -3.50 -9.78
CA LYS A 49 9.87 -3.53 -9.37
C LYS A 49 10.55 -2.17 -9.59
N TRP A 50 10.19 -1.44 -10.65
CA TRP A 50 10.69 -0.09 -10.91
C TRP A 50 10.03 0.96 -10.03
N LEU A 51 8.69 0.93 -9.88
CA LEU A 51 7.96 1.91 -9.08
C LEU A 51 8.31 1.82 -7.57
N MET A 52 8.61 0.62 -7.08
CA MET A 52 9.04 0.39 -5.70
C MET A 52 10.53 0.66 -5.46
N GLY A 53 11.33 0.80 -6.53
CA GLY A 53 12.78 0.96 -6.40
C GLY A 53 13.53 -0.34 -6.08
N CYS A 54 12.98 -1.50 -6.42
CA CYS A 54 13.68 -2.79 -6.34
C CYS A 54 14.80 -2.89 -7.39
N SER A 55 14.65 -2.20 -8.52
CA SER A 55 15.61 -2.16 -9.62
C SER A 55 16.39 -0.84 -9.64
N PRO A 56 17.73 -0.86 -9.55
CA PRO A 56 18.52 0.36 -9.70
C PRO A 56 18.37 0.95 -11.12
N PRO A 57 18.13 2.26 -11.32
CA PRO A 57 17.88 2.86 -12.63
C PRO A 57 18.96 2.57 -13.71
N ALA A 58 20.24 2.56 -13.33
CA ALA A 58 21.35 2.33 -14.25
C ALA A 58 21.68 0.83 -14.49
N SER A 59 20.94 -0.09 -13.84
CA SER A 59 21.21 -1.53 -13.92
C SER A 59 20.81 -2.12 -15.27
N THR A 60 21.66 -3.00 -15.81
CA THR A 60 21.30 -3.87 -16.94
C THR A 60 20.41 -5.03 -16.48
N ALA A 61 19.82 -5.77 -17.43
CA ALA A 61 19.10 -7.01 -17.11
C ALA A 61 20.01 -8.03 -16.42
N SER A 62 21.31 -8.07 -16.76
CA SER A 62 22.27 -8.96 -16.11
C SER A 62 22.54 -8.57 -14.66
N ASP A 63 22.73 -7.27 -14.41
CA ASP A 63 22.97 -6.75 -13.05
C ASP A 63 21.77 -7.05 -12.15
N ARG A 64 20.54 -6.89 -12.66
CA ARG A 64 19.32 -7.20 -11.90
C ARG A 64 19.16 -8.68 -11.58
N ARG A 65 19.57 -9.58 -12.49
CA ARG A 65 19.59 -11.02 -12.18
C ARG A 65 20.58 -11.35 -11.08
N ALA A 66 21.79 -10.78 -11.13
CA ALA A 66 22.80 -10.97 -10.09
C ALA A 66 22.33 -10.45 -8.73
N LEU A 67 21.74 -9.24 -8.71
CA LEU A 67 21.15 -8.64 -7.51
C LEU A 67 20.02 -9.51 -6.94
N PHE A 68 19.19 -10.10 -7.80
CA PHE A 68 18.12 -10.96 -7.36
C PHE A 68 18.64 -12.24 -6.68
N GLU A 69 19.71 -12.84 -7.19
CA GLU A 69 20.32 -14.02 -6.55
C GLU A 69 20.93 -13.68 -5.19
N GLU A 70 21.56 -12.51 -5.05
CA GLU A 70 22.00 -11.99 -3.74
C GLU A 70 20.81 -11.84 -2.78
N LYS A 71 19.72 -11.22 -3.26
CA LYS A 71 18.50 -11.00 -2.49
C LYS A 71 17.76 -12.29 -2.13
N ARG A 72 17.85 -13.31 -2.97
CA ARG A 72 17.37 -14.68 -2.69
C ARG A 72 18.19 -15.33 -1.58
N ALA A 73 19.53 -15.24 -1.64
CA ALA A 73 20.39 -15.76 -0.60
C ALA A 73 20.11 -15.07 0.76
N GLU A 74 19.97 -13.75 0.77
CA GLU A 74 19.62 -12.97 1.96
C GLU A 74 18.26 -13.37 2.54
N TYR A 75 17.23 -13.52 1.68
CA TYR A 75 15.91 -14.00 2.10
C TYR A 75 15.97 -15.37 2.77
N LEU A 76 16.66 -16.33 2.15
CA LEU A 76 16.81 -17.69 2.68
C LEU A 76 17.58 -17.72 4.00
N GLN A 77 18.58 -16.84 4.15
CA GLN A 77 19.29 -16.68 5.41
C GLN A 77 18.35 -16.18 6.52
N LEU A 78 17.57 -15.12 6.26
CA LEU A 78 16.59 -14.58 7.22
C LEU A 78 15.53 -15.62 7.57
N GLN A 79 15.03 -16.35 6.57
CA GLN A 79 14.06 -17.42 6.76
C GLN A 79 14.63 -18.55 7.64
N GLY A 80 15.89 -18.93 7.41
CA GLY A 80 16.59 -19.95 8.18
C GLY A 80 16.70 -19.61 9.67
N GLN A 81 16.76 -18.32 10.03
CA GLN A 81 16.83 -17.89 11.43
C GLN A 81 15.60 -18.31 12.23
N TRP A 82 14.40 -18.11 11.69
CA TRP A 82 13.17 -18.48 12.39
C TRP A 82 12.77 -19.93 12.16
N ALA A 83 13.09 -20.49 10.98
CA ALA A 83 12.79 -21.87 10.64
C ALA A 83 13.63 -22.89 11.44
N SER A 84 14.82 -22.49 11.92
CA SER A 84 15.68 -23.32 12.77
C SER A 84 15.28 -23.33 14.25
N ILE A 85 14.28 -22.54 14.67
CA ILE A 85 13.81 -22.50 16.05
C ILE A 85 13.05 -23.81 16.35
N GLY A 86 13.68 -24.70 17.12
CA GLY A 86 13.08 -25.96 17.52
C GLY A 86 11.98 -25.80 18.57
N PRO A 87 11.14 -26.83 18.81
CA PRO A 87 10.01 -26.75 19.75
C PRO A 87 10.40 -26.32 21.18
N ALA A 88 11.55 -26.79 21.67
CA ALA A 88 12.04 -26.43 23.00
C ALA A 88 12.47 -24.94 23.09
N GLN A 89 13.04 -24.38 22.03
CA GLN A 89 13.38 -22.97 21.95
C GLN A 89 12.11 -22.13 21.81
N GLU A 90 11.19 -22.53 20.91
CA GLU A 90 9.91 -21.86 20.74
C GLU A 90 9.12 -21.81 22.06
N ALA A 91 9.07 -22.90 22.83
CA ALA A 91 8.44 -22.94 24.16
C ALA A 91 9.06 -21.97 25.18
N ARG A 92 10.30 -21.50 24.96
CA ARG A 92 11.01 -20.54 25.81
C ARG A 92 11.16 -19.16 25.19
N PHE A 93 10.57 -18.93 24.01
CA PHE A 93 10.64 -17.66 23.29
C PHE A 93 9.25 -17.04 23.14
N ALA A 94 8.71 -16.45 24.21
CA ALA A 94 7.36 -15.89 24.25
C ALA A 94 7.10 -14.88 23.12
N LYS A 95 8.01 -13.92 22.90
CA LYS A 95 7.89 -12.93 21.81
C LYS A 95 7.78 -13.55 20.41
N PHE A 96 8.41 -14.71 20.18
CA PHE A 96 8.31 -15.43 18.90
C PHE A 96 6.97 -16.17 18.78
N ARG A 97 6.51 -16.83 19.85
CA ARG A 97 5.19 -17.47 19.86
C ARG A 97 4.07 -16.46 19.64
N ASP A 98 4.12 -15.33 20.33
CA ASP A 98 3.09 -14.29 20.23
C ASP A 98 3.01 -13.71 18.82
N ARG A 99 4.16 -13.38 18.20
CA ARG A 99 4.17 -12.88 16.81
C ARG A 99 3.71 -13.94 15.82
N LYS A 100 4.15 -15.20 15.97
CA LYS A 100 3.78 -16.30 15.09
C LYS A 100 2.29 -16.56 15.15
N HIS A 101 1.73 -16.58 16.36
CA HIS A 101 0.29 -16.71 16.57
C HIS A 101 -0.51 -15.56 15.93
N ARG A 102 -0.06 -14.30 16.08
CA ARG A 102 -0.71 -13.14 15.44
C ARG A 102 -0.67 -13.23 13.92
N ILE A 103 0.47 -13.62 13.35
CA ILE A 103 0.61 -13.83 11.90
C ILE A 103 -0.33 -14.93 11.44
N GLU A 104 -0.34 -16.08 12.10
CA GLU A 104 -1.19 -17.22 11.73
C GLU A 104 -2.67 -16.86 11.76
N LYS A 105 -3.12 -16.12 12.78
CA LYS A 105 -4.50 -15.61 12.88
C LYS A 105 -4.89 -14.71 11.72
N ASP A 106 -3.99 -13.87 11.24
CA ASP A 106 -4.27 -12.96 10.14
C ASP A 106 -4.17 -13.65 8.77
N VAL A 107 -3.21 -14.55 8.58
CA VAL A 107 -3.02 -15.32 7.35
C VAL A 107 -4.28 -16.12 7.01
N VAL A 108 -4.84 -16.89 7.96
CA VAL A 108 -5.97 -17.78 7.67
C VAL A 108 -7.23 -17.06 7.18
N ARG A 109 -7.37 -15.78 7.51
CA ARG A 109 -8.50 -14.91 7.13
C ARG A 109 -8.18 -13.92 6.01
N THR A 110 -6.97 -13.92 5.47
CA THR A 110 -6.55 -12.96 4.44
C THR A 110 -7.04 -13.40 3.06
N ASP A 111 -7.82 -12.54 2.40
CA ASP A 111 -8.17 -12.57 0.99
C ASP A 111 -8.57 -13.95 0.41
N ARG A 112 -9.35 -14.75 1.15
CA ARG A 112 -9.75 -16.12 0.78
C ARG A 112 -10.54 -16.21 -0.54
N GLN A 113 -11.08 -15.09 -1.02
CA GLN A 113 -11.70 -14.95 -2.34
C GLN A 113 -10.68 -14.96 -3.50
N GLN A 114 -9.39 -14.75 -3.24
CA GLN A 114 -8.34 -14.81 -4.25
C GLN A 114 -7.91 -16.26 -4.48
N PRO A 115 -7.78 -16.72 -5.74
CA PRO A 115 -7.44 -18.12 -6.03
C PRO A 115 -6.19 -18.65 -5.31
N ILE A 116 -5.13 -17.82 -5.22
CA ILE A 116 -3.88 -18.18 -4.53
C ILE A 116 -4.06 -18.44 -3.03
N PHE A 117 -5.09 -17.87 -2.39
CA PHE A 117 -5.37 -18.00 -0.96
C PHE A 117 -6.64 -18.80 -0.66
N ALA A 118 -7.30 -19.37 -1.68
CA ALA A 118 -8.59 -20.03 -1.51
C ALA A 118 -8.47 -21.33 -0.70
N GLU A 119 -7.45 -22.14 -0.98
CA GLU A 119 -7.23 -23.43 -0.34
C GLU A 119 -6.70 -23.27 1.09
N GLU A 120 -7.35 -23.94 2.06
CA GLU A 120 -6.90 -23.96 3.44
C GLU A 120 -5.61 -24.78 3.57
N GLY A 121 -4.58 -24.18 4.15
CA GLY A 121 -3.26 -24.80 4.19
C GLY A 121 -2.54 -24.84 2.83
N GLY A 122 -3.11 -24.24 1.79
CA GLY A 122 -2.51 -24.16 0.46
C GLY A 122 -1.24 -23.31 0.42
N GLU A 123 -0.46 -23.48 -0.65
CA GLU A 123 0.88 -22.91 -0.77
C GLU A 123 0.89 -21.37 -0.74
N GLY A 124 -0.16 -20.70 -1.22
CA GLY A 124 -0.23 -19.24 -1.15
C GLY A 124 -0.36 -18.69 0.28
N LEU A 125 -1.14 -19.35 1.15
CA LEU A 125 -1.21 -18.99 2.57
C LEU A 125 0.10 -19.33 3.29
N ALA A 126 0.74 -20.44 2.91
CA ALA A 126 2.06 -20.81 3.41
C ALA A 126 3.11 -19.74 3.02
N ALA A 127 3.09 -19.26 1.78
CA ALA A 127 3.96 -18.19 1.30
C ALA A 127 3.72 -16.88 2.04
N LEU A 128 2.45 -16.47 2.24
CA LEU A 128 2.10 -15.28 3.02
C LEU A 128 2.64 -15.38 4.46
N ARG A 129 2.50 -16.55 5.10
CA ARG A 129 3.06 -16.80 6.43
C ARG A 129 4.59 -16.68 6.44
N ARG A 130 5.28 -17.25 5.45
CA ARG A 130 6.75 -17.17 5.34
C ARG A 130 7.23 -15.75 5.11
N VAL A 131 6.62 -14.99 4.20
CA VAL A 131 6.92 -13.57 3.96
C VAL A 131 6.82 -12.76 5.27
N LEU A 132 5.71 -12.90 6.00
CA LEU A 132 5.48 -12.14 7.23
C LEU A 132 6.41 -12.55 8.38
N LEU A 133 6.66 -13.86 8.55
CA LEU A 133 7.62 -14.35 9.55
C LEU A 133 9.04 -13.91 9.24
N THR A 134 9.47 -14.02 7.97
CA THR A 134 10.79 -13.56 7.54
C THR A 134 10.91 -12.05 7.73
N TYR A 135 9.87 -11.26 7.47
CA TYR A 135 9.90 -9.82 7.73
C TYR A 135 10.03 -9.50 9.21
N ALA A 136 9.36 -10.26 10.08
CA ALA A 136 9.48 -10.08 11.53
C ALA A 136 10.89 -10.39 12.06
N PHE A 137 11.71 -11.13 11.30
CA PHE A 137 13.14 -11.38 11.57
C PHE A 137 14.07 -10.43 10.81
N TYR A 138 13.58 -9.77 9.76
CA TYR A 138 14.27 -8.66 9.11
C TYR A 138 14.23 -7.39 9.96
N ASN A 139 13.04 -7.01 10.44
CA ASN A 139 12.83 -5.89 11.35
C ASN A 139 12.26 -6.42 12.68
N PHE A 140 13.14 -6.75 13.63
CA PHE A 140 12.74 -7.31 14.93
C PHE A 140 12.00 -6.33 15.83
N ASP A 141 12.31 -5.03 15.71
CA ASP A 141 11.76 -3.97 16.56
C ASP A 141 10.29 -3.71 16.23
N LEU A 142 10.00 -3.61 14.93
CA LEU A 142 8.62 -3.55 14.45
C LEU A 142 7.92 -4.91 14.59
N SER A 143 8.60 -5.97 14.16
CA SER A 143 8.07 -7.32 14.07
C SER A 143 6.81 -7.38 13.19
N TYR A 144 5.66 -7.70 13.78
CA TYR A 144 4.39 -7.89 13.10
C TYR A 144 3.28 -7.13 13.83
N CYS A 145 2.51 -6.38 13.06
CA CYS A 145 1.31 -5.68 13.48
C CYS A 145 0.14 -6.10 12.58
N GLN A 146 -1.05 -6.17 13.17
CA GLN A 146 -2.27 -6.53 12.46
C GLN A 146 -2.50 -5.55 11.30
N GLY A 147 -2.86 -6.08 10.13
CA GLY A 147 -2.97 -5.31 8.89
C GLY A 147 -1.75 -5.40 7.96
N MET A 148 -0.58 -5.83 8.45
CA MET A 148 0.58 -6.07 7.58
C MET A 148 0.33 -7.21 6.56
N SER A 149 -0.54 -8.18 6.88
CA SER A 149 -0.91 -9.22 5.91
C SER A 149 -1.72 -8.65 4.73
N ASP A 150 -2.53 -7.63 4.97
CA ASP A 150 -3.29 -6.93 3.93
C ASP A 150 -2.36 -6.17 2.96
N LEU A 151 -1.18 -5.73 3.43
CA LEU A 151 -0.15 -5.13 2.59
C LEU A 151 0.65 -6.18 1.80
N ALA A 152 0.98 -7.32 2.43
CA ALA A 152 1.77 -8.39 1.81
C ALA A 152 1.00 -9.21 0.76
N ALA A 153 -0.30 -9.44 0.97
CA ALA A 153 -1.09 -10.32 0.10
C ALA A 153 -1.15 -9.87 -1.38
N PRO A 154 -1.43 -8.59 -1.72
CA PRO A 154 -1.40 -8.14 -3.11
C PRO A 154 -0.02 -8.28 -3.76
N LEU A 155 1.06 -8.15 -3.00
CA LEU A 155 2.42 -8.30 -3.50
C LEU A 155 2.70 -9.75 -3.91
N LEU A 156 2.22 -10.74 -3.15
CA LEU A 156 2.31 -12.15 -3.55
C LEU A 156 1.54 -12.42 -4.84
N VAL A 157 0.35 -11.81 -5.00
CA VAL A 157 -0.44 -11.96 -6.23
C VAL A 157 0.26 -11.34 -7.43
N VAL A 158 0.85 -10.15 -7.29
CA VAL A 158 1.52 -9.45 -8.41
C VAL A 158 2.88 -10.04 -8.73
N MET A 159 3.66 -10.40 -7.71
CA MET A 159 5.04 -10.82 -7.91
C MET A 159 5.16 -12.29 -8.33
N GLU A 160 4.21 -13.15 -7.97
CA GLU A 160 4.22 -14.58 -8.33
C GLU A 160 5.53 -15.33 -7.98
N ASP A 161 6.35 -14.73 -7.11
CA ASP A 161 7.59 -15.28 -6.54
C ASP A 161 7.70 -14.75 -5.11
N GLU A 162 7.96 -15.65 -4.16
CA GLU A 162 7.97 -15.35 -2.72
C GLU A 162 9.09 -14.36 -2.34
N VAL A 163 10.26 -14.47 -2.96
CA VAL A 163 11.42 -13.62 -2.68
C VAL A 163 11.15 -12.22 -3.24
N GLU A 164 10.62 -12.13 -4.46
CA GLU A 164 10.22 -10.85 -5.04
C GLU A 164 9.11 -10.18 -4.23
N ALA A 165 8.12 -10.95 -3.76
CA ALA A 165 7.06 -10.45 -2.88
C ALA A 165 7.60 -9.97 -1.54
N PHE A 166 8.54 -10.68 -0.93
CA PHE A 166 9.19 -10.26 0.31
C PHE A 166 9.92 -8.92 0.14
N TRP A 167 10.76 -8.78 -0.90
CA TRP A 167 11.49 -7.54 -1.11
C TRP A 167 10.58 -6.39 -1.54
N GLY A 168 9.52 -6.67 -2.31
CA GLY A 168 8.44 -5.70 -2.56
C GLY A 168 7.72 -5.28 -1.27
N PHE A 169 7.50 -6.22 -0.35
CA PHE A 169 6.87 -5.94 0.94
C PHE A 169 7.77 -5.10 1.83
N GLN A 170 9.06 -5.41 1.88
CA GLN A 170 10.06 -4.59 2.56
C GLN A 170 10.04 -3.14 2.02
N ARG A 171 10.05 -2.95 0.68
CA ARG A 171 9.95 -1.60 0.07
C ARG A 171 8.64 -0.89 0.35
N MET A 172 7.54 -1.63 0.50
CA MET A 172 6.27 -1.06 0.96
C MET A 172 6.39 -0.60 2.40
N MET A 173 6.95 -1.44 3.27
CA MET A 173 7.12 -1.13 4.69
C MET A 173 8.06 0.06 4.93
N ASP A 174 9.12 0.26 4.13
CA ASP A 174 9.95 1.49 4.19
C ASP A 174 9.11 2.78 4.10
N ARG A 175 7.94 2.72 3.44
CA ARG A 175 7.04 3.88 3.27
C ARG A 175 6.02 4.03 4.40
N VAL A 176 5.65 2.94 5.06
CA VAL A 176 4.48 2.91 5.95
C VAL A 176 4.75 2.31 7.33
N GLU A 177 5.96 1.84 7.64
CA GLU A 177 6.24 1.16 8.91
C GLU A 177 5.98 2.02 10.14
N GLY A 178 6.17 3.35 10.04
CA GLY A 178 5.81 4.31 11.09
C GLY A 178 4.34 4.25 11.50
N ASN A 179 3.43 3.78 10.62
CA ASN A 179 2.02 3.59 10.94
C ASN A 179 1.78 2.38 11.87
N PHE A 180 2.74 1.46 11.93
CA PHE A 180 2.66 0.23 12.71
C PHE A 180 3.47 0.29 14.02
N HIS A 181 4.14 1.41 14.29
CA HIS A 181 4.86 1.62 15.54
C HIS A 181 3.90 1.62 16.74
N LYS A 182 4.37 1.06 17.88
CA LYS A 182 3.55 0.91 19.09
C LYS A 182 3.12 2.24 19.70
N ASP A 183 3.93 3.28 19.52
CA ASP A 183 3.64 4.65 19.98
C ASP A 183 2.54 5.34 19.15
N GLN A 184 2.16 4.75 18.01
CA GLN A 184 1.18 5.28 17.06
C GLN A 184 1.51 6.68 16.52
N ILE A 185 2.74 7.16 16.66
CA ILE A 185 3.11 8.53 16.27
C ILE A 185 2.88 8.72 14.77
N GLY A 186 3.28 7.76 13.94
CA GLY A 186 3.10 7.86 12.48
C GLY A 186 1.64 8.03 12.06
N MET A 187 0.73 7.28 12.68
CA MET A 187 -0.70 7.42 12.40
C MET A 187 -1.26 8.76 12.88
N HIS A 188 -0.90 9.21 14.08
CA HIS A 188 -1.36 10.51 14.59
C HIS A 188 -0.84 11.67 13.73
N THR A 189 0.43 11.63 13.31
CA THR A 189 1.00 12.62 12.40
C THR A 189 0.25 12.65 11.06
N GLN A 190 -0.09 11.50 10.49
CA GLN A 190 -0.86 11.45 9.24
C GLN A 190 -2.28 11.97 9.40
N LEU A 191 -2.97 11.67 10.51
CA LEU A 191 -4.31 12.18 10.78
C LEU A 191 -4.33 13.69 11.06
N GLN A 192 -3.34 14.22 11.78
CA GLN A 192 -3.16 15.65 11.95
C GLN A 192 -2.89 16.33 10.60
N ARG A 193 -2.06 15.72 9.76
CA ARG A 193 -1.80 16.23 8.41
C ARG A 193 -3.07 16.20 7.55
N LEU A 194 -3.90 15.17 7.69
CA LEU A 194 -5.19 15.07 7.00
C LEU A 194 -6.15 16.20 7.43
N ASP A 195 -6.21 16.54 8.71
CA ASP A 195 -6.97 17.69 9.22
C ASP A 195 -6.51 19.01 8.56
N GLU A 196 -5.20 19.26 8.51
CA GLU A 196 -4.63 20.45 7.86
C GLU A 196 -4.98 20.53 6.37
N LEU A 197 -4.89 19.40 5.65
CA LEU A 197 -5.24 19.32 4.24
C LEU A 197 -6.75 19.51 4.04
N CYS A 198 -7.60 18.93 4.90
CA CYS A 198 -9.04 19.10 4.85
C CYS A 198 -9.44 20.57 5.07
N ARG A 199 -8.81 21.27 6.01
CA ARG A 199 -9.02 22.70 6.26
C ARG A 199 -8.79 23.56 5.02
N VAL A 200 -7.77 23.25 4.22
CA VAL A 200 -7.42 24.00 3.01
C VAL A 200 -8.29 23.60 1.83
N CYS A 201 -8.45 22.29 1.61
CA CYS A 201 -9.12 21.79 0.42
C CYS A 201 -10.65 21.81 0.54
N GLU A 202 -11.21 21.55 1.72
CA GLU A 202 -12.64 21.39 1.99
C GLU A 202 -13.06 22.14 3.28
N PRO A 203 -12.96 23.49 3.30
CA PRO A 203 -13.13 24.28 4.53
C PRO A 203 -14.51 24.12 5.19
N ASP A 204 -15.59 24.03 4.41
CA ASP A 204 -16.95 23.85 4.95
C ASP A 204 -17.09 22.51 5.68
N LEU A 205 -16.48 21.46 5.15
CA LEU A 205 -16.48 20.14 5.77
C LEU A 205 -15.63 20.16 7.03
N HIS A 206 -14.43 20.75 6.97
CA HIS A 206 -13.57 20.88 8.15
C HIS A 206 -14.26 21.64 9.29
N GLU A 207 -14.93 22.77 9.01
CA GLU A 207 -15.69 23.51 10.02
C GLU A 207 -16.83 22.66 10.62
N TYR A 208 -17.53 21.90 9.79
CA TYR A 208 -18.56 20.97 10.25
C TYR A 208 -17.98 19.89 11.17
N LEU A 209 -16.89 19.24 10.76
CA LEU A 209 -16.24 18.19 11.54
C LEU A 209 -15.75 18.72 12.89
N ALA A 210 -15.21 19.94 12.93
CA ALA A 210 -14.81 20.58 14.19
C ALA A 210 -15.98 20.80 15.14
N LYS A 211 -17.13 21.28 14.63
CA LYS A 211 -18.36 21.46 15.43
C LYS A 211 -18.97 20.13 15.90
N ALA A 212 -18.76 19.07 15.14
CA ALA A 212 -19.24 17.72 15.44
C ALA A 212 -18.27 16.88 16.29
N ASP A 213 -17.19 17.48 16.82
CA ASP A 213 -16.13 16.78 17.58
C ASP A 213 -15.48 15.61 16.80
N CYS A 214 -15.29 15.81 15.49
CA CYS A 214 -14.80 14.82 14.54
C CYS A 214 -13.42 15.17 13.94
N SER A 215 -12.72 16.18 14.48
CA SER A 215 -11.42 16.66 13.98
C SER A 215 -10.24 15.70 14.16
N ASN A 216 -10.44 14.53 14.79
CA ASN A 216 -9.40 13.53 14.95
C ASN A 216 -9.25 12.59 13.72
N PHE A 217 -10.23 12.60 12.80
CA PHE A 217 -10.26 11.77 11.59
C PHE A 217 -10.05 10.26 11.81
N PHE A 218 -10.30 9.71 13.00
CA PHE A 218 -10.09 8.27 13.26
C PHE A 218 -10.96 7.36 12.37
N PHE A 219 -12.05 7.87 11.78
CA PHE A 219 -12.82 7.17 10.74
C PHE A 219 -12.02 6.90 9.45
N CYS A 220 -10.91 7.60 9.21
CA CYS A 220 -9.97 7.34 8.11
C CYS A 220 -8.80 6.42 8.51
N PHE A 221 -8.71 5.96 9.77
CA PHE A 221 -7.56 5.21 10.27
C PHE A 221 -7.24 3.97 9.41
N ARG A 222 -8.27 3.19 9.06
CA ARG A 222 -8.12 2.00 8.22
C ARG A 222 -7.62 2.32 6.81
N TRP A 223 -8.06 3.44 6.23
CA TRP A 223 -7.63 3.85 4.90
C TRP A 223 -6.12 4.07 4.84
N LEU A 224 -5.57 4.79 5.83
CA LEU A 224 -4.17 5.16 5.85
C LEU A 224 -3.27 4.01 6.33
N LEU A 225 -3.72 3.24 7.32
CA LEU A 225 -2.92 2.12 7.87
C LEU A 225 -2.58 1.08 6.81
N ILE A 226 -3.54 0.73 5.95
CA ILE A 226 -3.40 -0.34 4.95
C ILE A 226 -3.62 0.15 3.52
N LEU A 227 -3.34 1.44 3.26
CA LEU A 227 -3.36 2.05 1.92
C LEU A 227 -4.61 1.66 1.11
N TYR A 228 -5.79 1.86 1.70
CA TYR A 228 -7.11 1.61 1.09
C TYR A 228 -7.40 0.15 0.70
N LYS A 229 -6.59 -0.83 1.12
CA LYS A 229 -6.76 -2.24 0.72
C LYS A 229 -8.14 -2.84 1.02
N ARG A 230 -8.83 -2.36 2.05
CA ARG A 230 -10.16 -2.83 2.44
C ARG A 230 -11.29 -2.09 1.73
N GLU A 231 -10.97 -1.06 0.96
CA GLU A 231 -11.98 -0.21 0.32
C GLU A 231 -12.22 -0.59 -1.14
N PHE A 232 -11.35 -1.42 -1.71
CA PHE A 232 -11.34 -1.79 -3.11
C PHE A 232 -11.17 -3.30 -3.32
N TRP A 233 -11.70 -3.80 -4.42
CA TRP A 233 -11.35 -5.13 -4.92
C TRP A 233 -9.89 -5.15 -5.38
N LEU A 234 -9.32 -6.35 -5.51
CA LEU A 234 -7.89 -6.49 -5.82
C LEU A 234 -7.51 -5.72 -7.09
N GLY A 235 -8.27 -5.86 -8.18
CA GLY A 235 -7.98 -5.15 -9.43
C GLY A 235 -7.84 -3.64 -9.25
N ASP A 236 -8.72 -3.03 -8.46
CA ASP A 236 -8.80 -1.59 -8.24
C ASP A 236 -7.73 -1.10 -7.26
N VAL A 237 -7.46 -1.83 -6.16
CA VAL A 237 -6.39 -1.43 -5.22
C VAL A 237 -5.03 -1.45 -5.91
N LEU A 238 -4.77 -2.38 -6.83
CA LEU A 238 -3.52 -2.40 -7.59
C LEU A 238 -3.32 -1.09 -8.40
N ARG A 239 -4.41 -0.51 -8.92
CA ARG A 239 -4.39 0.76 -9.67
C ARG A 239 -4.12 1.95 -8.75
N VAL A 240 -4.75 1.97 -7.59
CA VAL A 240 -4.49 2.99 -6.56
C VAL A 240 -3.03 2.90 -6.11
N TRP A 241 -2.51 1.70 -5.86
CA TRP A 241 -1.11 1.51 -5.46
C TRP A 241 -0.13 1.87 -6.57
N GLU A 242 -0.40 1.59 -7.84
CA GLU A 242 0.44 2.06 -8.96
C GLU A 242 0.59 3.60 -8.94
N ALA A 243 -0.50 4.32 -8.70
CA ALA A 243 -0.47 5.77 -8.56
C ALA A 243 0.34 6.22 -7.34
N LEU A 244 0.15 5.61 -6.17
CA LEU A 244 0.93 5.93 -4.96
C LEU A 244 2.42 5.61 -5.12
N LEU A 245 2.73 4.45 -5.73
CA LEU A 245 4.10 3.97 -5.91
C LEU A 245 4.86 4.82 -6.93
N SER A 246 4.17 5.41 -7.91
CA SER A 246 4.78 6.29 -8.91
C SER A 246 5.46 7.54 -8.35
N GLY A 247 4.99 8.06 -7.20
CA GLY A 247 5.51 9.27 -6.58
C GLY A 247 5.25 10.57 -7.36
N VAL A 248 4.45 10.56 -8.43
CA VAL A 248 4.24 11.74 -9.31
C VAL A 248 3.65 12.94 -8.55
N ARG A 249 2.79 12.70 -7.57
CA ARG A 249 2.22 13.72 -6.68
C ARG A 249 2.89 13.81 -5.31
N GLY A 250 4.07 13.22 -5.17
CA GLY A 250 4.81 13.21 -3.91
C GLY A 250 4.28 12.18 -2.90
N PRO A 251 4.91 12.10 -1.72
CA PRO A 251 4.68 11.04 -0.74
C PRO A 251 3.35 11.14 0.01
N GLU A 252 2.68 12.30 0.00
CA GLU A 252 1.43 12.55 0.72
C GLU A 252 0.17 12.25 -0.12
N MET A 253 0.32 11.67 -1.32
CA MET A 253 -0.81 11.45 -2.23
C MET A 253 -1.94 10.63 -1.61
N HIS A 254 -1.63 9.68 -0.72
CA HIS A 254 -2.64 8.93 0.03
C HIS A 254 -3.49 9.83 0.93
N LEU A 255 -2.93 10.87 1.55
CA LEU A 255 -3.72 11.82 2.34
C LEU A 255 -4.66 12.66 1.46
N PHE A 256 -4.19 13.07 0.29
CA PHE A 256 -5.04 13.77 -0.67
C PHE A 256 -6.18 12.89 -1.19
N ILE A 257 -5.96 11.59 -1.36
CA ILE A 257 -7.03 10.64 -1.66
C ILE A 257 -8.10 10.64 -0.56
N ALA A 258 -7.71 10.63 0.72
CA ALA A 258 -8.67 10.71 1.83
C ALA A 258 -9.49 12.02 1.77
N VAL A 259 -8.83 13.16 1.54
CA VAL A 259 -9.52 14.45 1.36
C VAL A 259 -10.49 14.42 0.19
N GLY A 260 -10.08 13.85 -0.95
CA GLY A 260 -10.92 13.72 -2.14
C GLY A 260 -12.19 12.91 -1.87
N ILE A 261 -12.06 11.75 -1.21
CA ILE A 261 -13.21 10.90 -0.83
C ILE A 261 -14.15 11.68 0.12
N LEU A 262 -13.59 12.34 1.15
CA LEU A 262 -14.40 13.12 2.09
C LEU A 262 -15.11 14.30 1.42
N GLY A 263 -14.42 15.02 0.53
CA GLY A 263 -14.96 16.11 -0.26
C GLY A 263 -16.12 15.66 -1.15
N ARG A 264 -16.01 14.50 -1.81
CA ARG A 264 -17.09 13.89 -2.60
C ARG A 264 -18.34 13.64 -1.77
N HIS A 265 -18.18 13.23 -0.52
CA HIS A 265 -19.30 12.85 0.35
C HIS A 265 -19.73 13.95 1.34
N LYS A 266 -19.14 15.15 1.29
CA LYS A 266 -19.38 16.22 2.28
C LYS A 266 -20.85 16.61 2.42
N HIS A 267 -21.59 16.69 1.32
CA HIS A 267 -23.00 17.07 1.34
C HIS A 267 -23.86 16.02 2.05
N ALA A 268 -23.52 14.73 1.90
CA ALA A 268 -24.20 13.66 2.63
C ALA A 268 -23.89 13.72 4.13
N ILE A 269 -22.61 13.88 4.48
CA ILE A 269 -22.14 13.97 5.88
C ILE A 269 -22.81 15.14 6.60
N MET A 270 -22.72 16.34 6.02
CA MET A 270 -23.24 17.57 6.61
C MET A 270 -24.77 17.63 6.58
N GLY A 271 -25.39 17.22 5.45
CA GLY A 271 -26.83 17.27 5.27
C GLY A 271 -27.60 16.33 6.19
N GLN A 272 -27.01 15.17 6.50
CA GLN A 272 -27.58 14.21 7.45
C GLN A 272 -27.18 14.49 8.91
N LYS A 273 -26.36 15.52 9.15
CA LYS A 273 -25.85 15.88 10.49
C LYS A 273 -25.14 14.71 11.19
N MET A 274 -24.33 13.97 10.44
CA MET A 274 -23.60 12.82 10.95
C MET A 274 -22.60 13.22 12.05
N GLY A 275 -22.64 12.52 13.19
CA GLY A 275 -21.59 12.56 14.21
C GLY A 275 -20.49 11.53 13.93
N PHE A 276 -19.52 11.38 14.84
CA PHE A 276 -18.36 10.50 14.63
C PHE A 276 -18.74 9.06 14.25
N ASP A 277 -19.63 8.44 15.03
CA ASP A 277 -20.05 7.05 14.79
C ASP A 277 -20.82 6.89 13.47
N ASP A 278 -21.61 7.89 13.08
CA ASP A 278 -22.34 7.90 11.81
C ASP A 278 -21.36 8.03 10.64
N ILE A 279 -20.36 8.90 10.74
CA ILE A 279 -19.31 9.07 9.72
C ILE A 279 -18.49 7.78 9.60
N LEU A 280 -18.09 7.18 10.72
CA LEU A 280 -17.37 5.92 10.73
C LEU A 280 -18.18 4.80 10.05
N LYS A 281 -19.47 4.70 10.37
CA LYS A 281 -20.37 3.74 9.73
C LYS A 281 -20.54 4.02 8.23
N PHE A 282 -20.72 5.29 7.87
CA PHE A 282 -20.85 5.73 6.48
C PHE A 282 -19.60 5.39 5.66
N VAL A 283 -18.42 5.78 6.14
CA VAL A 283 -17.11 5.50 5.53
C VAL A 283 -16.89 3.99 5.39
N ASN A 284 -17.17 3.21 6.42
CA ASN A 284 -17.07 1.76 6.34
C ASN A 284 -18.03 1.16 5.29
N GLY A 285 -19.19 1.78 5.10
CA GLY A 285 -20.18 1.39 4.10
C GLY A 285 -19.79 1.71 2.65
N LEU A 286 -18.76 2.54 2.43
CA LEU A 286 -18.21 2.83 1.09
C LEU A 286 -17.31 1.70 0.56
N ALA A 287 -16.91 0.75 1.43
CA ALA A 287 -16.02 -0.32 1.05
C ALA A 287 -16.58 -1.13 -0.12
N SER A 288 -15.74 -1.36 -1.14
CA SER A 288 -16.08 -2.09 -2.37
C SER A 288 -17.14 -1.45 -3.28
N SER A 289 -17.61 -0.23 -2.98
CA SER A 289 -18.54 0.53 -3.83
C SER A 289 -17.92 1.75 -4.50
N MET A 290 -16.71 2.16 -4.11
CA MET A 290 -16.03 3.32 -4.68
C MET A 290 -15.39 2.99 -6.04
N ASP A 291 -15.44 3.93 -6.98
CA ASP A 291 -14.71 3.86 -8.24
C ASP A 291 -13.29 4.42 -8.04
N TRP A 292 -12.26 3.59 -8.25
CA TRP A 292 -10.87 4.02 -8.08
C TRP A 292 -10.48 5.20 -8.97
N ARG A 293 -11.12 5.37 -10.14
CA ARG A 293 -10.83 6.47 -11.08
C ARG A 293 -11.29 7.80 -10.50
N GLU A 294 -12.49 7.80 -9.91
CA GLU A 294 -13.05 8.97 -9.23
C GLU A 294 -12.21 9.31 -8.01
N VAL A 295 -11.86 8.30 -7.20
CA VAL A 295 -11.06 8.48 -5.99
C VAL A 295 -9.67 9.06 -6.29
N LEU A 296 -8.97 8.54 -7.30
CA LEU A 296 -7.69 9.11 -7.74
C LEU A 296 -7.85 10.52 -8.34
N GLY A 297 -8.91 10.74 -9.13
CA GLY A 297 -9.20 12.03 -9.73
C GLY A 297 -9.47 13.12 -8.69
N ASP A 298 -10.30 12.83 -7.69
CA ASP A 298 -10.61 13.74 -6.59
C ASP A 298 -9.38 14.02 -5.73
N GLY A 299 -8.59 12.98 -5.43
CA GLY A 299 -7.32 13.14 -4.73
C GLY A 299 -6.30 14.00 -5.50
N ASP A 300 -6.19 13.80 -6.81
CA ASP A 300 -5.33 14.62 -7.67
C ASP A 300 -5.78 16.08 -7.67
N ALA A 301 -7.09 16.32 -7.80
CA ALA A 301 -7.67 17.65 -7.76
C ALA A 301 -7.42 18.35 -6.41
N ALA A 302 -7.55 17.63 -5.30
CA ALA A 302 -7.22 18.15 -3.96
C ALA A 302 -5.73 18.51 -3.85
N CYS A 303 -4.84 17.64 -4.33
CA CYS A 303 -3.39 17.88 -4.36
C CYS A 303 -3.01 19.12 -5.19
N VAL A 304 -3.60 19.26 -6.39
CA VAL A 304 -3.36 20.41 -7.26
C VAL A 304 -3.87 21.71 -6.62
N ARG A 305 -5.08 21.69 -6.03
CA ARG A 305 -5.67 22.84 -5.33
C ARG A 305 -4.80 23.30 -4.17
N TYR A 306 -4.36 22.36 -3.32
CA TYR A 306 -3.48 22.67 -2.19
C TYR A 306 -2.17 23.32 -2.64
N ARG A 307 -1.54 22.80 -3.70
CA ARG A 307 -0.29 23.35 -4.23
C ARG A 307 -0.46 24.75 -4.83
N GLN A 308 -1.62 25.07 -5.40
CA GLN A 308 -1.91 26.40 -5.93
C GLN A 308 -2.12 27.44 -4.82
N MET A 309 -2.61 27.01 -3.64
CA MET A 309 -2.84 27.88 -2.49
C MET A 309 -1.61 28.04 -1.57
N SER A 310 -0.61 27.17 -1.73
CA SER A 310 0.63 27.16 -0.93
C SER A 310 1.79 27.92 -1.61
N ILE A 311 1.53 28.55 -2.75
CA ILE A 311 2.45 29.43 -3.50
C ILE A 311 1.91 30.86 -3.38
#